data_AF-A0A1Z3U3X6-F1
#
_entry.id   AF-A0A1Z3U3X6-F1
#
_cell.length_a   1.000
_cell.length_b   1.000
_cell.length_c   1.000
_cell.angle_alpha   90.00
_cell.angle_beta   90.00
_cell.angle_gamma   90.00
#
_symmetry.space_group_name_H-M   'P 1'
#
loop_
_entity.id
_entity.type
_entity.pdbx_description
1 polymer ?
#
loop_
_entity_poly.entity_id
_entity_poly.type
_entity_poly.pdbx_seq_one_letter_code
_entity_poly.pdbx_strand_id
1 'polypeptide(L)' 'MNDYCKDCILKTHLRKTQGKNQAHYFCINECSIGKEIKQLGNELQ' A
#
# COMPACT_ATOMS: atom_id res chain seq x y z
N MET A 1 -1.94 8.71 -8.04
CA MET A 1 -1.57 7.91 -6.85
C MET A 1 -2.78 7.14 -6.28
N ASN A 2 -3.59 6.57 -7.17
CA ASN A 2 -4.63 5.59 -6.82
C ASN A 2 -4.37 4.29 -7.58
N ASP A 3 -3.21 4.12 -8.21
CA ASP A 3 -3.03 3.15 -9.28
C ASP A 3 -2.81 1.74 -8.74
N TYR A 4 -2.21 1.63 -7.55
CA TYR A 4 -2.07 0.39 -6.78
C TYR A 4 -3.01 0.37 -5.58
N CYS A 5 -3.41 -0.84 -5.16
CA CYS A 5 -4.33 -1.06 -4.04
C CYS A 5 -5.69 -0.32 -4.19
N LYS A 6 -6.31 -0.36 -5.37
CA LYS A 6 -7.66 0.21 -5.61
C LYS A 6 -8.73 -0.51 -4.80
N ASP A 7 -8.76 -1.84 -4.86
CA ASP A 7 -9.75 -2.69 -4.18
C ASP A 7 -9.18 -3.41 -2.95
N CYS A 8 -8.18 -2.81 -2.31
CA CYS A 8 -7.59 -3.40 -1.11
C CYS A 8 -8.53 -3.27 0.10
N ILE A 9 -9.12 -4.40 0.52
CA ILE A 9 -10.02 -4.47 1.67
C ILE A 9 -9.34 -3.94 2.94
N LEU A 10 -8.06 -4.29 3.15
CA LEU A 10 -7.28 -3.83 4.30
C LEU A 10 -7.05 -2.33 4.28
N LYS A 11 -6.75 -1.73 3.12
CA LYS A 11 -6.65 -0.26 2.97
C LYS A 11 -7.97 0.41 3.34
N THR A 12 -9.10 -0.13 2.88
CA THR A 12 -10.43 0.40 3.20
C THR A 12 -10.74 0.30 4.69
N HIS A 13 -10.42 -0.85 5.30
CA HIS A 13 -10.59 -1.05 6.73
C HIS A 13 -9.70 -0.10 7.55
N LEU A 14 -8.40 -0.06 7.28
CA LEU A 14 -7.44 0.81 7.95
C LEU A 14 -7.77 2.29 7.77
N ARG A 15 -8.32 2.68 6.60
CA ARG A 15 -8.77 4.07 6.40
C ARG A 15 -9.92 4.44 7.31
N LYS A 16 -10.83 3.50 7.59
CA LYS A 16 -11.97 3.71 8.51
C LYS A 16 -11.56 3.66 9.98
N THR A 17 -10.62 2.78 10.34
CA THR A 17 -10.25 2.55 11.76
C THR A 17 -9.05 3.36 12.24
N GLN A 18 -8.08 3.67 11.37
CA GLN A 18 -6.79 4.28 11.71
C GLN A 18 -6.46 5.50 10.84
N GLY A 19 -7.32 5.84 9.88
CA GLY A 19 -7.17 7.00 9.03
C GLY A 19 -6.29 6.80 7.80
N LYS A 20 -6.19 7.85 6.97
CA LYS A 20 -5.52 7.81 5.66
C LYS A 20 -4.04 7.46 5.75
N ASN A 21 -3.32 8.04 6.71
CA ASN A 21 -1.87 7.89 6.81
C ASN A 21 -1.48 6.44 7.10
N GLN A 22 -2.16 5.82 8.05
CA GLN A 22 -1.90 4.44 8.44
C GLN A 22 -2.29 3.45 7.33
N ALA A 23 -3.42 3.69 6.64
CA ALA A 23 -3.79 2.91 5.48
C ALA A 23 -2.74 3.01 4.35
N HIS A 24 -2.17 4.19 4.13
CA HIS A 24 -1.14 4.40 3.12
C HIS A 24 0.19 3.76 3.50
N TYR A 25 0.62 3.92 4.75
CA TYR A 25 1.80 3.26 5.30
C TYR A 25 1.72 1.74 5.10
N PHE A 26 0.57 1.13 5.43
CA PHE A 26 0.34 -0.29 5.20
C PHE A 26 0.46 -0.65 3.71
N CYS A 27 -0.13 0.14 2.80
CA CYS A 27 -0.09 -0.16 1.37
C CYS A 27 1.34 -0.15 0.79
N ILE A 28 2.23 0.69 1.32
CA ILE A 28 3.62 0.81 0.84
C ILE A 28 4.52 -0.23 1.49
N ASN A 29 4.33 -0.51 2.78
CA ASN A 29 5.28 -1.31 3.56
C ASN A 29 4.85 -2.77 3.75
N GLU A 30 3.54 -3.03 3.80
CA GLU A 30 3.01 -4.33 4.23
C GLU A 30 2.21 -5.07 3.17
N CYS A 31 1.48 -4.35 2.32
CA CYS A 31 0.70 -4.95 1.25
C CYS A 31 1.60 -5.65 0.23
N SER A 32 1.16 -6.81 -0.27
CA SER A 32 1.87 -7.61 -1.29
C SER A 32 2.29 -6.78 -2.49
N ILE A 33 1.35 -6.01 -3.08
CA ILE A 33 1.62 -5.14 -4.24
C ILE A 33 2.63 -4.04 -3.87
N GLY A 34 2.55 -3.48 -2.67
CA GLY A 34 3.51 -2.47 -2.19
C GLY A 34 4.93 -3.00 -2.06
N LYS A 35 5.06 -4.24 -1.56
CA LYS A 35 6.34 -4.96 -1.46
C LYS A 35 6.93 -5.24 -2.85
N GLU A 36 6.11 -5.70 -3.79
CA GLU A 36 6.52 -5.96 -5.17
C GLU A 36 6.99 -4.69 -5.88
N ILE A 37 6.25 -3.58 -5.77
CA ILE A 37 6.66 -2.28 -6.33
C ILE A 37 8.01 -1.83 -5.76
N LYS A 38 8.22 -1.97 -4.44
CA LYS A 38 9.51 -1.65 -3.82
C LYS A 38 10.64 -2.54 -4.33
N GLN A 39 10.39 -3.83 -4.45
CA GLN A 39 11.39 -4.77 -4.94
C GLN A 39 11.81 -4.41 -6.37
N LEU A 40 10.85 -4.23 -7.28
CA LEU A 40 11.13 -3.81 -8.66
C LEU A 40 11.88 -2.47 -8.70
N GLY A 41 11.51 -1.52 -7.85
CA GLY A 41 12.22 -0.25 -7.72
C GLY A 41 13.68 -0.41 -7.31
N ASN A 42 13.97 -1.32 -6.37
CA ASN A 42 15.34 -1.62 -5.92
C ASN A 42 16.17 -2.31 -7.01
N GLU A 43 15.55 -3.14 -7.85
CA GLU A 43 16.21 -3.83 -8.96
C GLU A 43 16.59 -2.88 -10.12
N LEU A 44 16.03 -1.66 -10.14
CA LEU A 44 16.30 -0.62 -11.14
C LEU A 44 17.32 0.44 -10.67
N GLN A 45 17.91 0.29 -9.48
CA GLN A 45 18.93 1.19 -8.93
C GLN A 45 20.33 0.80 -9.40
#